data_AF-A0A3P1AYE4-F1
#
_entry.id   AF-A0A3P1AYE4-F1
#
_cell.length_a   1.000
_cell.length_b   1.000
_cell.length_c   1.000
_cell.angle_alpha   90.00
_cell.angle_beta   90.00
_cell.angle_gamma   90.00
#
_symmetry.space_group_name_H-M   'P 1'
#
loop_
_entity.id
_entity.type
_entity.pdbx_description
1 polymer ?
#
loop_
_entity_poly.entity_id
_entity_poly.type
_entity_poly.pdbx_seq_one_letter_code
_entity_poly.pdbx_strand_id
1 'polypeptide(L)'
;MKKKLIYMSIATFAIAQSSIAQNLDLQTPANNLKQQISSIFPIVACILFVVVALVNLGHFTKEGGDWKKGVFNIVLYCVIVGVIVSLYQYVGSTSL
;
A
#
# COMPACT_ATOMS: atom_id res chain seq x y z
N MET A 1 14.26 37.56 -46.10
CA MET A 1 14.91 36.45 -45.33
C MET A 1 14.57 36.46 -43.83
N LYS A 2 14.55 37.61 -43.15
CA LYS A 2 14.31 37.69 -41.68
C LYS A 2 13.00 37.06 -41.18
N LYS A 3 11.88 37.23 -41.91
CA LYS A 3 10.58 36.63 -41.54
C LYS A 3 10.61 35.10 -41.53
N LYS A 4 11.27 34.48 -42.51
CA LYS A 4 11.43 33.02 -42.61
C LYS A 4 12.26 32.47 -41.44
N LEU A 5 13.26 33.22 -40.99
CA LEU A 5 14.07 32.89 -39.81
C LEU A 5 13.21 32.92 -38.53
N ILE A 6 12.36 33.94 -38.37
CA ILE A 6 11.43 34.05 -37.24
C ILE A 6 10.45 32.87 -37.19
N TYR A 7 9.82 32.52 -38.32
CA TYR A 7 8.91 31.36 -38.37
C TYR A 7 9.63 30.04 -38.07
N MET A 8 10.87 29.90 -38.54
CA MET A 8 11.70 28.74 -38.25
C MET A 8 12.02 28.66 -36.74
N SER A 9 12.40 29.76 -36.10
CA SER A 9 12.65 29.81 -34.65
C SER A 9 11.41 29.49 -33.81
N ILE A 10 10.23 29.97 -34.22
CA ILE A 10 8.96 29.66 -33.54
C ILE A 10 8.62 28.18 -33.69
N ALA A 11 8.84 27.59 -34.87
CA ALA A 11 8.64 26.16 -35.11
C ALA A 11 9.58 25.30 -34.27
N THR A 12 10.87 25.64 -34.17
CA THR A 12 11.80 24.89 -33.30
C THR A 12 11.44 25.02 -31.83
N PHE A 13 10.95 26.19 -31.39
CA PHE A 13 10.52 26.41 -30.01
C PHE A 13 9.26 25.61 -29.66
N ALA A 14 8.29 25.50 -30.58
CA ALA A 14 7.09 24.68 -30.40
C ALA A 14 7.43 23.17 -30.33
N ILE A 15 8.35 22.70 -31.17
CA ILE A 15 8.82 21.30 -31.14
C ILE A 15 9.57 21.03 -29.83
N ALA A 16 10.42 21.96 -29.37
CA ALA A 16 11.13 21.86 -28.10
C ALA A 16 10.18 21.80 -26.88
N GLN A 17 9.02 22.47 -26.93
CA GLN A 17 8.01 22.35 -25.88
C GLN A 17 7.28 21.01 -25.91
N SER A 18 7.03 20.44 -27.09
CA SER A 18 6.40 19.10 -27.21
C SER A 18 7.28 17.97 -26.66
N SER A 19 8.60 18.17 -26.60
CA SER A 19 9.55 17.25 -25.94
C SER A 19 9.61 17.38 -24.41
N ILE A 20 8.92 18.35 -23.81
CA ILE A 20 8.79 18.52 -22.34
C ILE A 20 7.36 18.18 -21.90
N ALA A 21 6.73 17.20 -22.55
CA ALA A 21 5.62 16.49 -21.93
C ALA A 21 6.20 15.73 -20.73
N GLN A 22 6.19 16.38 -19.57
CA GLN A 22 6.53 15.79 -18.30
C GLN A 22 5.45 14.75 -17.99
N ASN A 23 5.65 13.50 -18.45
CA ASN A 23 4.79 12.40 -18.04
C ASN A 23 4.78 12.39 -16.50
N LEU A 24 3.61 12.62 -15.91
CA LEU A 24 3.44 12.58 -14.47
C LEU A 24 3.66 11.12 -14.04
N ASP A 25 4.89 10.83 -13.61
CA ASP A 25 5.25 9.50 -13.15
C ASP A 25 4.62 9.24 -11.77
N LEU A 26 3.42 8.67 -11.79
CA LEU A 26 2.73 8.17 -10.59
C LEU A 26 3.23 6.78 -10.18
N GLN A 27 3.96 6.08 -11.05
CA GLN A 27 4.44 4.73 -10.77
C GLN A 27 5.53 4.76 -9.69
N THR A 28 6.46 5.72 -9.79
CA THR A 28 7.53 5.85 -8.79
C THR A 28 7.00 6.16 -7.38
N PRO A 29 6.15 7.18 -7.16
CA PRO A 29 5.54 7.42 -5.85
C PRO A 29 4.69 6.25 -5.35
N ALA A 30 3.89 5.62 -6.22
CA ALA A 30 3.05 4.48 -5.84
C ALA A 30 3.89 3.27 -5.41
N ASN A 31 4.98 2.98 -6.13
CA ASN A 31 5.90 1.89 -5.79
C ASN A 31 6.62 2.14 -4.47
N ASN A 32 7.03 3.39 -4.19
CA ASN A 32 7.62 3.77 -2.91
C ASN A 32 6.64 3.57 -1.75
N LEU A 33 5.38 4.02 -1.89
CA LEU A 33 4.35 3.80 -0.88
C LEU A 33 4.07 2.31 -0.66
N LYS A 34 3.94 1.54 -1.75
CA LYS A 34 3.77 0.07 -1.68
C LYS A 34 4.90 -0.58 -0.90
N GLN A 35 6.16 -0.19 -1.14
CA GLN A 35 7.31 -0.74 -0.44
C GLN A 35 7.30 -0.38 1.04
N GLN A 36 7.00 0.88 1.39
CA GLN A 36 6.91 1.33 2.78
C GLN A 36 5.77 0.63 3.54
N ILE A 37 4.60 0.48 2.94
CA ILE A 37 3.47 -0.22 3.56
C ILE A 37 3.81 -1.70 3.76
N SER A 38 4.40 -2.33 2.74
CA SER A 38 4.75 -3.76 2.80
C SER A 38 5.81 -4.07 3.86
N SER A 39 6.71 -3.13 4.17
CA SER A 39 7.72 -3.32 5.22
C SER A 39 7.17 -3.12 6.63
N ILE A 40 6.24 -2.18 6.83
CA ILE A 40 5.72 -1.85 8.16
C ILE A 40 4.51 -2.70 8.58
N PHE A 41 3.67 -3.11 7.63
CA PHE A 41 2.43 -3.83 7.92
C PHE A 41 2.65 -5.11 8.76
N PRO A 42 3.62 -6.00 8.46
CA PRO A 42 3.82 -7.21 9.26
C PRO A 42 4.17 -6.92 10.72
N ILE A 43 4.95 -5.85 10.96
CA ILE A 43 5.35 -5.43 12.30
C ILE A 43 4.13 -4.95 13.08
N VAL A 44 3.32 -4.08 12.47
CA VAL A 44 2.10 -3.55 13.09
C VAL A 44 1.09 -4.67 13.34
N ALA A 45 0.90 -5.58 12.38
CA ALA A 45 0.03 -6.75 12.55
C ALA A 45 0.51 -7.66 13.69
N CYS A 46 1.81 -7.89 13.84
CA CYS A 46 2.34 -8.68 14.94
C CYS A 46 2.08 -8.01 16.31
N ILE A 47 2.31 -6.69 16.40
CA ILE A 47 2.04 -5.95 17.65
C ILE A 47 0.55 -6.00 18.00
N LEU A 48 -0.32 -5.78 17.02
CA LEU A 48 -1.77 -5.85 17.22
C LEU A 48 -2.22 -7.27 17.58
N PHE A 49 -1.62 -8.30 17.00
CA PHE A 49 -1.87 -9.69 17.38
C PHE A 49 -1.58 -9.93 18.87
N VAL A 50 -0.45 -9.42 19.38
CA VAL A 50 -0.11 -9.51 20.80
C VAL A 50 -1.18 -8.82 21.64
N VAL A 51 -1.59 -7.61 21.27
CA VAL A 51 -2.65 -6.89 22.00
C VAL A 51 -3.96 -7.68 22.00
N VAL A 52 -4.38 -8.22 20.86
CA VAL A 52 -5.61 -9.03 20.74
C VAL A 52 -5.50 -10.30 21.59
N ALA A 53 -4.35 -10.99 21.56
CA ALA A 53 -4.11 -12.16 22.38
C ALA A 53 -4.23 -11.80 23.87
N LEU A 54 -3.54 -10.74 24.31
CA LEU A 54 -3.56 -10.27 25.69
C LEU A 54 -4.96 -9.88 26.18
N VAL A 55 -5.74 -9.17 25.37
CA VAL A 55 -7.13 -8.81 25.71
C VAL A 55 -8.00 -10.06 25.84
N ASN A 56 -7.72 -11.10 25.05
CA ASN A 56 -8.45 -12.37 25.12
C ASN A 56 -7.95 -13.33 26.21
N LEU A 57 -6.85 -13.03 26.92
CA LEU A 57 -6.38 -13.89 28.02
C LEU A 57 -7.42 -14.07 29.13
N GLY A 58 -8.27 -13.06 29.35
CA GLY A 58 -9.35 -13.15 30.33
C GLY A 58 -10.39 -14.24 30.02
N HIS A 59 -10.46 -14.72 28.77
CA HIS A 59 -11.30 -15.87 28.42
C HIS A 59 -10.65 -17.22 28.78
N PHE A 60 -9.32 -17.27 28.94
CA PHE A 60 -8.57 -18.50 29.24
C PHE A 60 -8.28 -18.69 30.72
N THR A 61 -8.06 -17.59 31.45
CA THR A 61 -7.51 -17.65 32.82
C THR A 61 -8.55 -17.52 33.93
N LYS A 62 -9.80 -17.17 33.61
CA LYS A 62 -10.88 -17.07 34.59
C LYS A 62 -11.50 -18.43 34.87
N GLU A 63 -11.87 -18.69 36.12
CA GLU A 63 -12.72 -19.83 36.47
C GLU A 63 -14.08 -19.70 35.75
N GLY A 64 -14.50 -20.76 35.06
CA GLY A 64 -15.67 -20.71 34.16
C GLY A 64 -15.45 -19.91 32.87
N GLY A 65 -14.21 -19.58 32.52
CA GLY A 65 -13.86 -18.83 31.31
C GLY A 65 -14.24 -19.55 30.02
N ASP A 66 -14.79 -18.79 29.06
CA ASP A 66 -15.14 -19.29 27.74
C ASP A 66 -13.92 -19.29 26.82
N TRP A 67 -13.10 -20.33 26.92
CA TRP A 67 -11.90 -20.51 26.10
C TRP A 67 -12.22 -20.55 24.60
N LYS A 68 -13.41 -21.04 24.20
CA LYS A 68 -13.80 -21.11 22.80
C LYS A 68 -13.94 -19.72 22.22
N LYS A 69 -14.54 -18.80 22.97
CA LYS A 69 -14.65 -17.39 22.59
C LYS A 69 -13.29 -16.71 22.50
N GLY A 70 -12.39 -16.97 23.46
CA GLY A 70 -11.02 -16.47 23.41
C GLY A 70 -10.27 -16.92 22.15
N VAL A 71 -10.31 -18.23 21.85
CA VAL A 71 -9.69 -18.77 20.62
C VAL A 71 -10.35 -18.19 19.37
N PHE A 72 -11.69 -18.15 19.32
CA PHE A 72 -12.42 -17.65 18.15
C PHE A 72 -12.03 -16.22 17.80
N ASN A 73 -11.89 -15.34 18.79
CA ASN A 73 -11.48 -13.95 18.56
C ASN A 73 -10.07 -13.83 17.98
N ILE A 74 -9.12 -14.64 18.49
CA ILE A 74 -7.74 -14.68 17.99
C ILE A 74 -7.71 -15.23 16.55
N VAL A 75 -8.43 -16.31 16.30
CA VAL A 75 -8.53 -16.91 14.96
C VAL A 75 -9.19 -15.93 13.98
N LEU A 76 -10.28 -15.26 14.39
CA LEU A 76 -10.96 -14.27 13.57
C LEU A 76 -10.02 -13.12 13.18
N TYR A 77 -9.21 -12.64 14.13
CA TYR A 77 -8.18 -11.66 13.83
C TYR A 77 -7.19 -12.17 12.78
N CYS A 78 -6.67 -13.39 12.93
CA CYS A 78 -5.75 -13.99 11.96
C CYS A 78 -6.38 -14.13 10.57
N VAL A 79 -7.66 -14.49 10.49
CA VAL A 79 -8.41 -14.58 9.22
C VAL A 79 -8.53 -13.21 8.56
N ILE A 80 -8.92 -12.18 9.31
CA ILE A 80 -9.05 -10.80 8.78
C ILE A 80 -7.70 -10.30 8.28
N VAL A 81 -6.63 -10.45 9.08
CA VAL A 81 -5.28 -10.05 8.67
C VAL A 81 -4.84 -10.83 7.45
N GLY A 82 -5.07 -12.14 7.39
CA GLY A 82 -4.75 -12.98 6.24
C GLY A 82 -5.43 -12.49 4.96
N VAL A 83 -6.73 -12.17 5.02
CA VAL A 83 -7.47 -11.62 3.87
C VAL A 83 -6.91 -10.28 3.43
N ILE A 84 -6.66 -9.35 4.37
CA ILE A 84 -6.05 -8.05 4.07
C ILE A 84 -4.67 -8.24 3.41
N VAL A 85 -3.88 -9.19 3.91
CA VAL A 85 -2.56 -9.52 3.37
C VAL A 85 -2.66 -10.00 1.92
N SER A 86 -3.54 -10.96 1.66
CA SER A 86 -3.74 -11.50 0.32
C SER A 86 -4.25 -10.44 -0.67
N LEU A 87 -5.15 -9.55 -0.22
CA LEU A 87 -5.66 -8.47 -1.07
C LEU A 87 -4.57 -7.47 -1.45
N TYR A 88 -3.74 -7.01 -0.50
CA TYR A 88 -2.67 -6.06 -0.85
C TYR A 88 -1.64 -6.71 -1.77
N GLN A 89 -1.33 -8.00 -1.58
CA GLN A 89 -0.39 -8.71 -2.43
C GLN A 89 -0.94 -8.87 -3.86
N TYR A 90 -2.23 -9.19 -3.99
CA TYR A 90 -2.89 -9.33 -5.28
C TYR A 90 -2.97 -8.00 -6.06
N VAL A 91 -3.39 -6.93 -5.39
CA VAL A 91 -3.41 -5.60 -6.00
C VAL A 91 -1.98 -5.16 -6.35
N GLY A 92 -1.01 -5.49 -5.51
CA GLY A 92 0.40 -5.17 -5.75
C GLY A 92 1.04 -5.99 -6.88
N SER A 93 0.59 -7.22 -7.16
CA SER A 93 1.14 -8.07 -8.23
C SER A 93 0.52 -7.77 -9.60
N THR A 94 -0.63 -7.11 -9.62
CA THR A 94 -1.24 -6.62 -10.86
C THR A 94 -0.41 -5.43 -11.36
N SER A 95 0.45 -5.68 -12.34
CA SER A 95 1.15 -4.63 -13.09
C SER A 95 0.12 -3.70 -13.75
N LEU A 96 0.08 -2.44 -13.33
CA LEU A 96 -0.61 -1.34 -14.01
C LEU A 96 0.13 -0.96 -15.29
#